data_AF-A0A061NAQ3-F1
#
_entry.id   AF-A0A061NAQ3-F1
#
_cell.length_a   1.000
_cell.length_b   1.000
_cell.length_c   1.000
_cell.angle_alpha   90.00
_cell.angle_beta   90.00
_cell.angle_gamma   90.00
#
_symmetry.space_group_name_H-M   'P 1'
#
loop_
_entity.id
_entity.type
_entity.pdbx_description
1 polymer ?
#
loop_
_entity_poly.entity_id
_entity_poly.type
_entity_poly.pdbx_seq_one_letter_code
_entity_poly.pdbx_strand_id
1 'polypeptide(L)'
;MQESGGRLADVMQSSESLGLPRNTITNPEESIKQGVSYFADVLELAGGDTELALQAITWVTALLITLMKIMVGIIVRNWLMNLVK
;
A
#
# COMPACT_ATOMS: atom_id res chain seq x y z
N MET A 1 -8.21 17.00 3.85
CA MET A 1 -9.22 15.92 3.86
C MET A 1 -8.58 14.74 3.16
N GLN A 2 -8.49 13.58 3.82
CA GLN A 2 -7.96 12.35 3.20
C GLN A 2 -9.09 11.58 2.49
N GLU A 3 -8.74 10.95 1.37
CA GLU A 3 -9.63 10.17 0.50
C GLU A 3 -10.92 10.93 0.12
N SER A 4 -12.08 10.46 0.57
CA SER A 4 -13.36 11.10 0.24
C SER A 4 -13.77 12.23 1.19
N GLY A 5 -13.12 12.36 2.34
CA GLY A 5 -13.59 13.18 3.44
C GLY A 5 -14.96 12.79 4.00
N GLY A 6 -15.37 11.53 3.83
CA GLY A 6 -16.68 11.02 4.23
C GLY A 6 -17.84 11.53 3.37
N ARG A 7 -17.55 12.11 2.19
CA ARG A 7 -18.57 12.66 1.28
C ARG A 7 -19.05 11.65 0.24
N LEU A 8 -18.32 10.55 0.07
CA LEU A 8 -18.63 9.49 -0.89
C LEU A 8 -18.94 8.20 -0.14
N ALA A 9 -19.78 7.35 -0.74
CA ALA A 9 -20.09 6.04 -0.18
C ALA A 9 -18.85 5.12 -0.14
N ASP A 10 -17.93 5.27 -1.10
CA ASP A 10 -16.59 4.73 -1.02
C ASP A 10 -15.71 5.64 -0.15
N VAL A 11 -15.94 5.57 1.16
CA VAL A 11 -15.34 6.45 2.19
C VAL A 11 -13.81 6.42 2.15
N MET A 12 -13.23 5.23 2.00
CA MET A 12 -11.78 5.01 1.94
C MET A 12 -11.21 5.01 0.52
N GLN A 13 -12.02 5.32 -0.52
CA GLN A 13 -11.61 5.21 -1.94
C GLN A 13 -10.97 3.86 -2.27
N SER A 14 -11.50 2.79 -1.68
CA SER A 14 -10.91 1.46 -1.73
C SER A 14 -11.38 0.65 -2.95
N SER A 15 -12.25 1.19 -3.80
CA SER A 15 -12.69 0.51 -5.03
C SER A 15 -11.52 0.15 -5.94
N GLU A 16 -10.52 1.04 -6.08
CA GLU A 16 -9.35 0.82 -6.94
C GLU A 16 -8.45 -0.32 -6.39
N SER A 17 -8.43 -0.52 -5.06
CA SER A 17 -7.71 -1.65 -4.43
C SER A 17 -8.30 -3.03 -4.77
N LEU A 18 -9.59 -3.07 -5.14
CA LEU A 18 -10.29 -4.26 -5.63
C LEU A 18 -10.22 -4.42 -7.15
N GLY A 19 -9.53 -3.50 -7.86
CA GLY A 19 -9.53 -3.45 -9.32
C GLY A 19 -10.85 -3.01 -9.93
N LEU A 20 -11.75 -2.43 -9.12
CA LEU A 20 -13.03 -1.89 -9.58
C LEU A 20 -12.86 -0.44 -10.04
N PRO A 21 -13.75 0.07 -10.91
CA PRO A 21 -13.79 1.49 -11.22
C PRO A 21 -13.91 2.34 -9.96
N ARG A 22 -13.36 3.55 -9.98
CA ARG A 22 -13.45 4.48 -8.86
C ARG A 22 -14.91 4.68 -8.42
N ASN A 23 -15.16 4.71 -7.11
CA ASN A 23 -16.48 4.90 -6.49
C ASN A 23 -17.50 3.77 -6.78
N THR A 24 -17.04 2.55 -7.02
CA THR A 24 -17.95 1.40 -7.23
C THR A 24 -18.55 0.90 -5.91
N ILE A 25 -17.82 1.00 -4.80
CA ILE A 25 -18.35 0.63 -3.48
C ILE A 25 -19.40 1.66 -3.06
N THR A 26 -20.65 1.21 -2.90
CA THR A 26 -21.79 2.04 -2.51
C THR A 26 -22.20 1.86 -1.04
N ASN A 27 -21.62 0.89 -0.34
CA ASN A 27 -21.80 0.70 1.10
C ASN A 27 -20.55 1.19 1.86
N PRO A 28 -20.67 2.21 2.72
CA PRO A 28 -19.57 2.70 3.56
C PRO A 28 -18.90 1.64 4.43
N GLU A 29 -19.65 0.67 4.98
CA GLU A 29 -19.09 -0.40 5.81
C GLU A 29 -18.15 -1.29 5.00
N GLU A 30 -18.52 -1.60 3.75
CA GLU A 30 -17.70 -2.39 2.85
C GLU A 30 -16.44 -1.62 2.42
N SER A 31 -16.55 -0.30 2.23
CA SER A 31 -15.38 0.57 1.94
C SER A 31 -14.38 0.58 3.11
N ILE A 32 -14.89 0.68 4.35
CA ILE A 32 -14.05 0.65 5.55
C ILE A 32 -13.37 -0.71 5.71
N LYS A 33 -14.14 -1.80 5.60
CA LYS A 33 -13.62 -3.17 5.73
C LYS A 33 -12.52 -3.44 4.70
N GLN A 34 -12.76 -3.06 3.45
CA GLN A 34 -11.79 -3.24 2.38
C GLN A 34 -10.53 -2.38 2.60
N GLY A 35 -10.69 -1.10 2.95
CA GLY A 35 -9.55 -0.22 3.18
C GLY A 35 -8.69 -0.63 4.39
N VAL A 36 -9.29 -1.17 5.45
CA VAL A 36 -8.56 -1.74 6.60
C VAL A 36 -7.81 -3.01 6.22
N SER A 37 -8.45 -3.92 5.46
CA SER A 37 -7.79 -5.13 4.96
C SER A 37 -6.58 -4.78 4.11
N TYR A 38 -6.74 -3.86 3.16
CA TYR A 38 -5.66 -3.41 2.29
C TYR A 38 -4.53 -2.74 3.08
N PHE A 39 -4.84 -1.98 4.12
CA PHE A 39 -3.82 -1.38 5.00
C PHE A 39 -3.02 -2.41 5.80
N ALA A 40 -3.65 -3.48 6.27
CA ALA A 40 -2.92 -4.56 6.94
C ALA A 40 -1.89 -5.21 6.00
N ASP A 41 -2.28 -5.45 4.75
CA ASP A 41 -1.38 -6.03 3.74
C ASP A 41 -0.19 -5.10 3.43
N VAL A 42 -0.45 -3.80 3.29
CA VAL A 42 0.59 -2.79 3.05
C VAL A 42 1.51 -2.65 4.26
N LEU A 43 0.97 -2.74 5.48
CA LEU A 43 1.73 -2.69 6.73
C LEU A 43 2.68 -3.89 6.86
N GLU A 44 2.25 -5.08 6.46
CA GLU A 44 3.11 -6.26 6.40
C GLU A 44 4.23 -6.08 5.36
N LEU A 45 3.91 -5.56 4.17
CA LEU A 45 4.91 -5.27 3.13
C LEU A 45 5.92 -4.21 3.54
N ALA A 46 5.50 -3.28 4.39
CA ALA A 46 6.32 -2.26 5.02
C ALA A 46 7.15 -2.78 6.21
N GLY A 47 7.05 -4.08 6.55
CA GLY A 47 7.76 -4.67 7.69
C GLY A 47 7.27 -4.13 9.04
N GLY A 48 6.00 -3.71 9.12
CA GLY A 48 5.41 -3.09 10.30
C GLY A 48 5.57 -1.56 10.37
N ASP A 49 6.13 -0.91 9.35
CA ASP A 49 6.24 0.55 9.28
C ASP A 49 4.89 1.19 8.92
N THR A 50 4.22 1.70 9.95
CA THR A 50 2.88 2.31 9.85
C THR A 50 2.85 3.59 9.04
N GLU A 51 3.93 4.37 9.05
CA GLU A 51 3.98 5.65 8.34
C GLU A 51 4.21 5.42 6.84
N LEU A 52 5.11 4.48 6.51
CA LEU A 52 5.26 3.98 5.14
C LEU A 52 3.93 3.41 4.64
N ALA A 53 3.26 2.58 5.45
CA ALA A 53 2.00 1.98 5.06
C ALA A 53 0.87 3.00 4.86
N LEU A 54 0.85 4.08 5.65
CA LEU A 54 -0.17 5.13 5.54
C LEU A 54 0.05 6.03 4.32
N GLN A 55 1.29 6.47 4.10
CA GLN A 55 1.66 7.27 2.91
C GLN A 55 1.42 6.48 1.62
N ALA A 56 1.68 5.18 1.71
CA ALA A 56 1.49 4.26 0.64
C ALA A 56 0.02 4.33 0.15
N ILE A 57 -0.97 4.18 1.02
CA ILE A 57 -2.38 4.08 0.59
C ILE A 57 -2.91 5.30 -0.20
N THR A 58 -2.33 6.48 -0.01
CA THR A 58 -2.94 7.75 -0.47
C THR A 58 -2.55 8.22 -1.88
N TRP A 59 -1.35 7.93 -2.36
CA TRP A 59 -0.86 8.44 -3.66
C TRP A 59 0.11 7.51 -4.41
N VAL A 60 0.82 6.63 -3.67
CA VAL A 60 2.24 6.33 -3.96
C VAL A 60 2.70 4.95 -3.42
N THR A 61 1.81 4.17 -2.81
CA THR A 61 2.02 2.81 -2.20
C THR A 61 2.97 1.95 -2.99
N ALA A 62 2.77 1.98 -4.30
CA ALA A 62 3.32 1.04 -5.23
C ALA A 62 4.69 1.44 -5.79
N LEU A 63 5.15 2.69 -5.68
CA LEU A 63 6.42 3.08 -6.31
C LEU A 63 7.62 2.95 -5.36
N LEU A 64 7.46 3.29 -4.09
CA LEU A 64 8.59 3.39 -3.14
C LEU A 64 8.96 2.05 -2.48
N ILE A 65 7.96 1.22 -2.13
CA ILE A 65 8.19 -0.14 -1.63
C ILE A 65 8.91 -0.99 -2.71
N THR A 66 8.60 -0.71 -3.98
CA THR A 66 9.21 -1.30 -5.18
C THR A 66 10.67 -0.88 -5.35
N LEU A 67 11.03 0.36 -5.05
CA LEU A 67 12.43 0.82 -5.12
C LEU A 67 13.28 0.32 -3.93
N MET A 68 12.69 0.23 -2.73
CA MET A 68 13.38 -0.28 -1.53
C MET A 68 13.75 -1.76 -1.65
N LYS A 69 12.88 -2.62 -2.18
CA LYS A 69 13.20 -4.04 -2.37
C LYS A 69 14.27 -4.28 -3.44
N ILE A 70 14.28 -3.47 -4.49
CA ILE A 70 15.30 -3.51 -5.56
C ILE A 70 16.68 -3.14 -5.01
N MET A 71 16.78 -2.06 -4.22
CA MET A 71 18.05 -1.67 -3.60
C MET A 71 18.56 -2.72 -2.61
N VAL A 72 17.69 -3.30 -1.79
CA VAL A 72 18.06 -4.36 -0.84
C VAL A 72 18.59 -5.59 -1.58
N GLY A 73 17.94 -6.02 -2.67
CA GLY A 73 18.42 -7.13 -3.50
C GLY A 73 19.77 -6.87 -4.16
N ILE A 74 20.03 -5.63 -4.60
CA ILE A 74 21.32 -5.24 -5.20
C ILE A 74 22.43 -5.28 -4.14
N ILE A 75 22.17 -4.78 -2.93
CA ILE A 75 23.15 -4.76 -1.83
C ILE A 75 23.47 -6.17 -1.37
N VAL A 76 22.46 -7.03 -1.15
CA VAL A 76 22.67 -8.42 -0.74
C VAL A 76 23.42 -9.21 -1.80
N ARG A 77 23.11 -9.00 -3.08
CA ARG A 77 23.80 -9.64 -4.21
C ARG A 77 25.27 -9.20 -4.29
N ASN A 78 25.55 -7.91 -4.13
CA ASN A 78 26.93 -7.41 -4.11
C ASN A 78 27.73 -7.92 -2.90
N TRP A 79 27.07 -8.07 -1.76
CA TRP A 79 27.68 -8.63 -0.55
C TRP A 79 28.03 -10.11 -0.71
N LEU A 80 27.09 -10.93 -1.21
CA LEU A 80 27.33 -12.36 -1.48
C LEU A 80 28.44 -12.57 -2.53
N MET A 81 28.49 -11.73 -3.56
CA MET A 81 29.53 -11.75 -4.59
C MET A 81 30.92 -11.37 -4.08
N ASN A 82 31.01 -10.69 -2.93
CA ASN A 82 32.28 -10.37 -2.27
C ASN A 82 32.69 -11.41 -1.22
N LEU A 83 31.79 -12.30 -0.82
CA LEU A 83 32.08 -13.41 0.11
C LEU A 83 32.58 -14.68 -0.58
N VAL A 84 32.25 -14.85 -1.86
CA VAL A 84 32.66 -16.01 -2.69
C VAL A 84 33.92 -15.72 -3.51
N LYS A 85 34.50 -14.54 -3.32
CA LYS A 85 35.83 -14.14 -3.83
C LYS A 85 36.83 -14.23 -2.69
#